data_AF-A0A6B1BZV2-F1
#
_entry.id   AF-A0A6B1BZV2-F1
#
_cell.length_a   1.000
_cell.length_b   1.000
_cell.length_c   1.000
_cell.angle_alpha   90.00
_cell.angle_beta   90.00
_cell.angle_gamma   90.00
#
_symmetry.space_group_name_H-M   'P 1'
#
loop_
_entity.id
_entity.type
_entity.pdbx_description
1 polymer ?
#
loop_
_entity_poly.entity_id
_entity_poly.type
_entity_poly.pdbx_seq_one_letter_code
_entity_poly.pdbx_strand_id
1 'polypeptide(L)'
;MDIEQSADACGGLAWISERLFKIEGRLTADLEDGEPLDDRARLLLARSSRRHGQHAQWWRAALPDSPALAGAERVRPPTHAWGRLLDRIEESSPTEAVAAIYEVAVPQLAFVIEHLGQELSPVSDGAVIRTARMVAADLAEERYDSKEVWNPPNIPSDEGLEELAIAFADDYREKRWPPLVTHPR
;
A
#
# COMPACT_ATOMS: atom_id res chain seq x y z
N MET A 1 -18.52 0.24 9.56
CA MET A 1 -17.34 -0.33 10.24
C MET A 1 -17.40 0.02 11.72
N ASP A 2 -16.95 -0.86 12.63
CA ASP A 2 -16.75 -0.50 14.06
C ASP A 2 -15.34 0.07 14.32
N ILE A 3 -15.08 0.52 15.56
CA ILE A 3 -13.82 1.18 15.92
C ILE A 3 -12.61 0.25 15.87
N GLU A 4 -12.78 -1.04 16.16
CA GLU A 4 -11.68 -2.02 16.12
C GLU A 4 -11.30 -2.32 14.68
N GLN A 5 -12.29 -2.48 13.81
CA GLN A 5 -12.12 -2.65 12.37
C GLN A 5 -11.44 -1.43 11.72
N SER A 6 -11.83 -0.21 12.12
CA SER A 6 -11.23 1.04 11.65
C SER A 6 -9.77 1.17 12.12
N ALA A 7 -9.50 0.79 13.37
CA ALA A 7 -8.14 0.75 13.91
C ALA A 7 -7.26 -0.30 13.22
N ASP A 8 -7.80 -1.50 12.96
CA ASP A 8 -7.13 -2.52 12.18
C ASP A 8 -6.79 -1.95 10.81
N ALA A 9 -7.77 -1.45 10.05
CA ALA A 9 -7.61 -0.82 8.73
C ALA A 9 -6.46 0.21 8.70
N CYS A 10 -6.43 1.14 9.66
CA CYS A 10 -5.37 2.13 9.78
C CYS A 10 -4.00 1.50 10.06
N GLY A 11 -3.93 0.50 10.93
CA GLY A 11 -2.69 -0.20 11.28
C GLY A 11 -2.07 -0.92 10.08
N GLY A 12 -2.87 -1.63 9.28
CA GLY A 12 -2.38 -2.30 8.08
C GLY A 12 -1.96 -1.33 6.98
N LEU A 13 -2.69 -0.21 6.80
CA LEU A 13 -2.30 0.84 5.85
C LEU A 13 -1.02 1.57 6.28
N ALA A 14 -0.82 1.78 7.59
CA ALA A 14 0.42 2.28 8.15
C ALA A 14 1.59 1.31 7.88
N TRP A 15 1.36 0.01 8.04
CA TRP A 15 2.36 -1.02 7.78
C TRP A 15 2.75 -1.09 6.30
N ILE A 16 1.77 -1.13 5.38
CA ILE A 16 2.03 -1.13 3.92
C ILE A 16 2.85 0.10 3.53
N SER A 17 2.40 1.29 3.96
CA SER A 17 3.05 2.56 3.60
C SER A 17 4.48 2.63 4.14
N GLU A 18 4.74 2.14 5.36
CA GLU A 18 6.10 2.10 5.89
C GLU A 18 7.00 1.09 5.14
N ARG A 19 6.46 -0.07 4.76
CA ARG A 19 7.22 -1.06 3.97
C ARG A 19 7.58 -0.49 2.60
N LEU A 20 6.63 0.14 1.89
CA LEU A 20 6.89 0.78 0.61
C LEU A 20 7.94 1.90 0.74
N PHE A 21 7.84 2.75 1.76
CA PHE A 21 8.86 3.76 2.06
C PHE A 21 10.27 3.16 2.14
N LYS A 22 10.44 2.08 2.90
CA LYS A 22 11.73 1.40 3.10
C LYS A 22 12.24 0.74 1.82
N ILE A 23 11.37 0.02 1.11
CA ILE A 23 11.71 -0.69 -0.13
C ILE A 23 12.17 0.32 -1.18
N GLU A 24 11.36 1.34 -1.47
CA GLU A 24 11.69 2.35 -2.47
C GLU A 24 12.90 3.18 -2.06
N GLY A 25 13.02 3.52 -0.77
CA GLY A 25 14.18 4.21 -0.23
C GLY A 25 15.48 3.43 -0.48
N ARG A 26 15.47 2.11 -0.25
CA ARG A 26 16.60 1.24 -0.56
C ARG A 26 16.90 1.20 -2.05
N LEU A 27 15.89 1.01 -2.90
CA LEU A 27 16.07 1.00 -4.37
C LEU A 27 16.67 2.31 -4.90
N THR A 28 16.45 3.44 -4.23
CA THR A 28 17.08 4.72 -4.60
C THR A 28 18.51 4.89 -4.08
N ALA A 29 18.88 4.19 -3.00
CA ALA A 29 20.18 4.29 -2.36
C ALA A 29 21.20 3.28 -2.88
N ASP A 30 20.74 2.11 -3.34
CA ASP A 30 21.59 1.04 -3.84
C ASP A 30 22.16 1.41 -5.23
N LEU A 31 23.45 1.76 -5.24
CA LEU A 31 24.21 2.16 -6.43
C LEU A 31 25.21 1.09 -6.90
N GLU A 32 25.34 -0.03 -6.18
CA GLU A 32 26.42 -1.00 -6.38
C GLU A 32 25.89 -2.38 -6.83
N ASP A 33 26.64 -2.99 -7.75
CA ASP A 33 26.57 -4.38 -8.26
C ASP A 33 25.33 -4.86 -9.03
N GLY A 34 24.29 -4.03 -9.24
CA GLY A 34 23.08 -4.37 -10.01
C GLY A 34 22.91 -3.64 -11.35
N GLU A 35 21.92 -4.05 -12.15
CA GLU A 35 21.47 -3.26 -13.31
C GLU A 35 20.98 -1.89 -12.82
N PRO A 36 21.61 -0.78 -13.24
CA PRO A 36 21.26 0.52 -12.72
C PRO A 36 19.88 0.94 -13.23
N LEU A 37 18.96 1.23 -12.31
CA LEU A 37 17.75 1.98 -12.63
C LEU A 37 18.13 3.30 -13.29
N ASP A 38 17.38 3.70 -14.32
CA ASP A 38 17.58 5.00 -14.95
C ASP A 38 17.27 6.16 -13.98
N ASP A 39 17.81 7.35 -14.26
CA ASP A 39 17.68 8.51 -13.38
C ASP A 39 16.22 8.96 -13.17
N ARG A 40 15.34 8.71 -14.14
CA ARG A 40 13.92 9.09 -14.03
C ARG A 40 13.20 8.13 -13.10
N ALA A 41 13.43 6.83 -13.22
CA ALA A 41 12.91 5.82 -12.31
C ALA A 41 13.39 6.06 -10.86
N ARG A 42 14.67 6.41 -10.69
CA ARG A 42 15.22 6.79 -9.37
C ARG A 42 14.54 8.03 -8.80
N LEU A 43 14.32 9.06 -9.61
CA LEU A 43 13.62 10.28 -9.17
C LEU A 43 12.17 10.00 -8.78
N LEU A 44 11.48 9.15 -9.56
CA LEU A 44 10.12 8.70 -9.28
C LEU A 44 10.06 7.99 -7.92
N LEU A 45 10.89 6.96 -7.71
CA LEU A 45 10.98 6.23 -6.45
C LEU A 45 11.34 7.14 -5.27
N ALA A 46 12.26 8.08 -5.45
CA ALA A 46 12.67 8.98 -4.37
C ALA A 46 11.55 9.94 -3.95
N ARG A 47 10.63 10.30 -4.86
CA ARG A 47 9.43 11.08 -4.56
C ARG A 47 8.36 10.19 -3.91
N SER A 48 8.10 9.03 -4.51
CA SER A 48 7.18 7.98 -4.03
C SER A 48 7.47 7.60 -2.57
N SER A 49 8.74 7.32 -2.28
CA SER A 49 9.21 6.90 -0.95
C SER A 49 8.83 7.93 0.11
N ARG A 50 9.12 9.21 -0.15
CA ARG A 50 8.77 10.30 0.78
C ARG A 50 7.26 10.40 1.01
N ARG A 51 6.44 10.25 -0.04
CA ARG A 51 4.98 10.23 0.08
C ARG A 51 4.53 9.06 0.96
N HIS A 52 5.03 7.85 0.71
CA HIS A 52 4.69 6.69 1.54
C HIS A 52 5.15 6.80 3.00
N GLY A 53 6.31 7.41 3.26
CA GLY A 53 6.74 7.75 4.62
C GLY A 53 5.76 8.69 5.32
N GLN A 54 5.28 9.69 4.58
CA GLN A 54 4.26 10.63 5.05
C GLN A 54 2.89 9.95 5.26
N HIS A 55 2.47 9.06 4.36
CA HIS A 55 1.24 8.26 4.50
C HIS A 55 1.30 7.39 5.74
N ALA A 56 2.43 6.72 5.99
CA ALA A 56 2.63 5.89 7.17
C ALA A 56 2.50 6.70 8.46
N GLN A 57 2.96 7.95 8.47
CA GLN A 57 2.78 8.87 9.60
C GLN A 57 1.31 9.26 9.78
N TRP A 58 0.60 9.58 8.70
CA TRP A 58 -0.82 9.96 8.78
C TRP A 58 -1.72 8.82 9.24
N TRP A 59 -1.48 7.59 8.77
CA TRP A 59 -2.23 6.42 9.21
C TRP A 59 -1.97 6.11 10.69
N ARG A 60 -0.73 6.27 11.15
CA ARG A 60 -0.42 6.16 12.59
C ARG A 60 -1.11 7.24 13.42
N ALA A 61 -1.16 8.47 12.94
CA ALA A 61 -1.86 9.56 13.62
C ALA A 61 -3.38 9.37 13.66
N ALA A 62 -3.93 8.55 12.76
CA ALA A 62 -5.34 8.18 12.74
C ALA A 62 -5.68 6.98 13.64
N LEU A 63 -4.67 6.25 14.15
CA LEU A 63 -4.89 5.17 15.10
C LEU A 63 -5.41 5.73 16.43
N PRO A 64 -6.40 5.07 17.07
CA PRO A 64 -6.88 5.47 18.38
C PRO A 64 -5.76 5.42 19.43
N ASP A 65 -5.55 6.53 20.14
CA ASP A 65 -4.67 6.61 21.31
C ASP A 65 -5.40 6.07 22.55
N SER A 66 -5.68 4.76 22.52
CA SER A 66 -6.35 4.05 23.61
C SER A 66 -5.62 2.74 23.91
N PRO A 67 -5.16 2.51 25.15
CA PRO A 67 -4.57 1.24 25.55
C PRO A 67 -5.49 0.04 25.28
N ALA A 68 -6.81 0.23 25.40
CA ALA A 68 -7.79 -0.82 25.13
C ALA A 68 -7.81 -1.25 23.66
N LEU A 69 -7.41 -0.35 22.75
CA LEU A 69 -7.34 -0.59 21.31
C LEU A 69 -5.91 -0.83 20.83
N ALA A 70 -4.93 -0.98 21.73
CA ALA A 70 -3.56 -1.41 21.45
C ALA A 70 -3.02 -0.94 20.07
N GLY A 71 -3.15 0.35 19.75
CA GLY A 71 -3.03 0.84 18.37
C GLY A 71 -1.68 0.50 17.72
N ALA A 72 -0.60 0.54 18.48
CA ALA A 72 0.74 0.17 17.99
C ALA A 72 0.83 -1.30 17.56
N GLU A 73 0.14 -2.22 18.24
CA GLU A 73 0.15 -3.66 17.94
C GLU A 73 -0.63 -3.99 16.66
N ARG A 74 -1.50 -3.07 16.21
CA ARG A 74 -2.26 -3.20 14.97
C ARG A 74 -1.44 -2.85 13.72
N VAL A 75 -0.25 -2.27 13.87
CA VAL A 75 0.65 -1.98 12.74
C VAL A 75 1.39 -3.25 12.34
N ARG A 76 0.73 -4.05 11.50
CA ARG A 76 1.18 -5.38 11.04
C ARG A 76 0.65 -5.66 9.63
N PRO A 77 1.15 -6.68 8.90
CA PRO A 77 0.62 -7.02 7.59
C PRO A 77 -0.89 -7.26 7.68
N PRO A 78 -1.71 -6.57 6.87
CA PRO A 78 -3.16 -6.69 6.96
C PRO A 78 -3.67 -8.06 6.51
N THR A 79 -3.01 -8.65 5.51
CA THR A 79 -3.25 -10.01 5.05
C THR A 79 -1.94 -10.69 4.70
N HIS A 80 -1.97 -12.02 4.59
CA HIS A 80 -0.82 -12.79 4.10
C HIS A 80 -0.44 -12.42 2.67
N ALA A 81 -1.39 -12.02 1.82
CA ALA A 81 -1.11 -11.60 0.46
C ALA A 81 -0.26 -10.31 0.42
N TRP A 82 -0.63 -9.31 1.24
CA TRP A 82 0.17 -8.08 1.38
C TRP A 82 1.57 -8.36 1.94
N GLY A 83 1.69 -9.25 2.93
CA GLY A 83 2.98 -9.70 3.45
C GLY A 83 3.87 -10.26 2.33
N ARG A 84 3.38 -11.30 1.64
CA ARG A 84 4.12 -11.96 0.55
C ARG A 84 4.45 -11.05 -0.61
N LEU A 85 3.53 -10.15 -1.00
CA LEU A 85 3.79 -9.20 -2.09
C LEU A 85 4.99 -8.32 -1.75
N LEU A 86 4.99 -7.67 -0.58
CA LEU A 86 6.05 -6.73 -0.22
C LEU A 86 7.38 -7.44 0.06
N ASP A 87 7.34 -8.66 0.61
CA ASP A 87 8.54 -9.49 0.78
C ASP A 87 9.14 -9.88 -0.59
N ARG A 88 8.31 -10.28 -1.56
CA ARG A 88 8.77 -10.58 -2.93
C ARG A 88 9.38 -9.35 -3.61
N ILE A 89 8.74 -8.19 -3.51
CA ILE A 89 9.30 -6.93 -4.07
C ILE A 89 10.68 -6.64 -3.48
N GLU A 90 10.88 -6.90 -2.19
CA GLU A 90 12.15 -6.68 -1.52
C GLU A 90 13.25 -7.65 -2.00
N GLU A 91 12.88 -8.87 -2.39
CA GLU A 91 13.80 -9.90 -2.89
C GLU A 91 14.05 -9.82 -4.42
N SER A 92 13.21 -9.07 -5.15
CA SER A 92 13.29 -8.92 -6.61
C SER A 92 14.47 -8.06 -7.09
N SER A 93 14.81 -8.21 -8.38
CA SER A 93 15.72 -7.26 -9.04
C SER A 93 15.12 -5.85 -9.06
N PRO A 94 15.93 -4.77 -9.20
CA PRO A 94 15.40 -3.40 -9.18
C PRO A 94 14.31 -3.14 -10.22
N THR A 95 14.50 -3.63 -11.45
CA THR A 95 13.53 -3.49 -12.56
C THR A 95 12.20 -4.20 -12.25
N GLU A 96 12.26 -5.42 -11.73
CA GLU A 96 11.07 -6.19 -11.33
C GLU A 96 10.36 -5.55 -10.13
N ALA A 97 11.13 -5.05 -9.16
CA ALA A 97 10.58 -4.37 -7.98
C ALA A 97 9.82 -3.10 -8.38
N VAL A 98 10.39 -2.27 -9.28
CA VAL A 98 9.70 -1.08 -9.82
C VAL A 98 8.40 -1.47 -10.54
N ALA A 99 8.44 -2.50 -11.38
CA ALA A 99 7.25 -3.00 -12.05
C ALA A 99 6.18 -3.45 -11.03
N ALA A 100 6.56 -4.27 -10.06
CA ALA A 100 5.64 -4.80 -9.06
C ALA A 100 5.05 -3.71 -8.15
N ILE A 101 5.82 -2.65 -7.84
CA ILE A 101 5.32 -1.49 -7.08
C ILE A 101 4.22 -0.77 -7.89
N TYR A 102 4.53 -0.34 -9.12
CA TYR A 102 3.63 0.55 -9.85
C TYR A 102 2.50 -0.16 -10.60
N GLU A 103 2.68 -1.43 -10.97
CA GLU A 103 1.66 -2.21 -11.67
C GLU A 103 0.78 -3.02 -10.71
N VAL A 104 1.25 -3.31 -9.49
CA VAL A 104 0.50 -4.14 -8.53
C VAL A 104 0.28 -3.43 -7.19
N ALA A 105 1.34 -3.14 -6.43
CA ALA A 105 1.17 -2.67 -5.06
C ALA A 105 0.40 -1.34 -4.97
N VAL A 106 0.77 -0.35 -5.77
CA VAL A 106 0.14 0.98 -5.79
C VAL A 106 -1.32 0.91 -6.28
N PRO A 107 -1.64 0.24 -7.41
CA PRO A 107 -3.02 0.01 -7.81
C PRO A 107 -3.87 -0.70 -6.75
N GLN A 108 -3.34 -1.75 -6.11
CA GLN A 108 -4.06 -2.47 -5.05
C GLN A 108 -4.28 -1.61 -3.81
N LEU A 109 -3.28 -0.82 -3.42
CA LEU A 109 -3.40 0.12 -2.31
C LEU A 109 -4.46 1.20 -2.59
N ALA A 110 -4.46 1.76 -3.80
CA ALA A 110 -5.47 2.72 -4.23
C ALA A 110 -6.88 2.13 -4.19
N PHE A 111 -7.05 0.90 -4.71
CA PHE A 111 -8.31 0.16 -4.66
C PHE A 111 -8.80 -0.04 -3.22
N VAL A 112 -7.92 -0.49 -2.31
CA VAL A 112 -8.24 -0.70 -0.90
C VAL A 112 -8.70 0.59 -0.23
N ILE A 113 -8.02 1.71 -0.47
CA ILE A 113 -8.35 3.00 0.15
C ILE A 113 -9.68 3.55 -0.37
N GLU A 114 -9.95 3.41 -1.67
CA GLU A 114 -11.23 3.79 -2.26
C GLU A 114 -12.40 3.01 -1.62
N HIS A 115 -12.24 1.70 -1.45
CA HIS A 115 -13.26 0.85 -0.83
C HIS A 115 -13.43 1.14 0.65
N LEU A 116 -12.33 1.35 1.38
CA LEU A 116 -12.39 1.76 2.78
C LEU A 116 -13.26 3.02 2.94
N GLY A 117 -13.09 4.01 2.06
CA GLY A 117 -13.85 5.26 2.09
C GLY A 117 -15.38 5.08 2.02
N GLN A 118 -15.89 3.98 1.48
CA GLN A 118 -17.34 3.70 1.38
C GLN A 118 -17.92 3.12 2.68
N GLU A 119 -17.08 2.54 3.54
CA GLU A 119 -17.50 1.83 4.76
C GLU A 119 -17.32 2.64 6.04
N LEU A 120 -16.61 3.77 5.96
CA LEU A 120 -16.33 4.67 7.08
C LEU A 120 -17.55 5.52 7.43
N SER A 121 -17.80 5.69 8.74
CA SER A 121 -18.86 6.54 9.25
C SER A 121 -18.37 8.00 9.31
N PRO A 122 -19.09 8.96 8.69
CA PRO A 122 -18.72 10.37 8.75
C PRO A 122 -18.67 10.95 10.18
N VAL A 123 -19.34 10.31 11.14
CA VAL A 123 -19.45 10.78 12.53
C VAL A 123 -18.25 10.34 13.37
N SER A 124 -17.82 9.09 13.23
CA SER A 124 -16.75 8.49 14.05
C SER A 124 -15.39 8.49 13.36
N ASP A 125 -15.36 8.42 12.02
CA ASP A 125 -14.15 8.16 11.25
C ASP A 125 -13.63 9.40 10.51
N GLY A 126 -14.01 10.61 10.94
CA GLY A 126 -13.67 11.85 10.24
C GLY A 126 -12.16 12.05 9.99
N ALA A 127 -11.31 11.62 10.93
CA ALA A 127 -9.86 11.65 10.76
C ALA A 127 -9.39 10.65 9.69
N VAL A 128 -9.90 9.40 9.74
CA VAL A 128 -9.59 8.33 8.79
C VAL A 128 -10.04 8.71 7.38
N ILE A 129 -11.24 9.28 7.22
CA ILE A 129 -11.77 9.77 5.94
C ILE A 129 -10.86 10.84 5.35
N ARG A 130 -10.39 11.79 6.17
CA ARG A 130 -9.46 12.83 5.71
C ARG A 130 -8.14 12.22 5.24
N THR A 131 -7.57 11.31 6.02
CA THR A 131 -6.33 10.61 5.65
C THR A 131 -6.50 9.82 4.34
N ALA A 132 -7.57 9.04 4.21
CA ALA A 132 -7.89 8.27 3.02
C ALA A 132 -7.93 9.16 1.76
N ARG A 133 -8.57 10.33 1.84
CA ARG A 133 -8.65 11.27 0.72
C ARG A 133 -7.30 11.85 0.31
N MET A 134 -6.46 12.23 1.29
CA MET A 134 -5.13 12.76 1.00
C MET A 134 -4.25 11.68 0.35
N VAL A 135 -4.23 10.48 0.93
CA VAL A 135 -3.45 9.36 0.39
C VAL A 135 -3.96 8.96 -1.00
N ALA A 136 -5.27 8.87 -1.22
CA ALA A 136 -5.83 8.54 -2.53
C ALA A 136 -5.45 9.57 -3.61
N ALA A 137 -5.40 10.87 -3.26
CA ALA A 137 -4.95 11.90 -4.18
C ALA A 137 -3.47 11.73 -4.55
N ASP A 138 -2.60 11.48 -3.56
CA ASP A 138 -1.18 11.23 -3.79
C ASP A 138 -0.95 9.99 -4.66
N LEU A 139 -1.66 8.89 -4.40
CA LEU A 139 -1.56 7.66 -5.19
C LEU A 139 -2.06 7.85 -6.62
N ALA A 140 -3.09 8.68 -6.84
CA ALA A 140 -3.57 8.99 -8.18
C ALA A 140 -2.53 9.79 -8.98
N GLU A 141 -1.86 10.76 -8.35
CA GLU A 141 -0.74 11.51 -8.95
C GLU A 141 0.43 10.59 -9.25
N GLU A 142 0.79 9.70 -8.32
CA GLU A 142 1.89 8.76 -8.48
C GLU A 142 1.67 7.77 -9.63
N ARG A 143 0.44 7.25 -9.78
CA ARG A 143 0.07 6.39 -10.92
C ARG A 143 0.09 7.12 -12.26
N TYR A 144 -0.11 8.43 -12.25
CA TYR A 144 0.01 9.24 -13.46
C TYR A 144 1.48 9.48 -13.80
N ASP A 145 2.28 9.93 -12.82
CA ASP A 145 3.72 10.13 -12.94
C ASP A 145 4.45 8.85 -13.38
N SER A 146 4.05 7.69 -12.84
CA SER A 146 4.68 6.42 -13.16
C SER A 146 4.49 6.05 -14.63
N LYS A 147 3.32 6.26 -15.24
CA LYS A 147 3.10 5.94 -16.67
C LYS A 147 3.92 6.79 -17.64
N GLU A 148 4.26 8.01 -17.24
CA GLU A 148 5.08 8.93 -18.04
C GLU A 148 6.58 8.57 -17.95
N VAL A 149 7.00 7.97 -16.84
CA VAL A 149 8.40 7.68 -16.53
C VAL A 149 8.75 6.22 -16.81
N TRP A 150 7.87 5.31 -16.44
CA TRP A 150 8.02 3.87 -16.50
C TRP A 150 7.23 3.30 -17.68
N ASN A 151 7.97 2.77 -18.66
CA ASN A 151 7.41 1.98 -19.75
C ASN A 151 8.07 0.59 -19.64
N PRO A 152 7.46 -0.37 -18.94
CA PRO A 152 8.14 -1.62 -18.62
C PRO A 152 8.54 -2.33 -19.92
N PRO A 153 9.80 -2.77 -20.09
CA PRO A 153 10.09 -3.78 -21.09
C PRO A 153 9.28 -5.02 -20.70
N ASN A 154 8.42 -5.51 -21.60
CA ASN A 154 7.58 -6.71 -21.47
C ASN A 154 7.78 -7.43 -20.14
N ILE A 155 6.94 -7.11 -19.14
CA ILE A 155 6.92 -7.88 -17.88
C ILE A 155 6.64 -9.32 -18.32
N PRO A 156 7.58 -10.28 -18.13
CA PRO A 156 7.28 -11.67 -18.40
C PRO A 156 6.01 -11.99 -17.62
N SER A 157 5.08 -12.74 -18.23
CA SER A 157 3.90 -13.26 -17.54
C SER A 157 4.38 -14.16 -16.39
N ASP A 158 4.71 -13.55 -15.27
CA ASP A 158 5.23 -14.21 -14.10
C ASP A 158 4.02 -14.81 -13.39
N GLU A 159 3.94 -16.15 -13.40
CA GLU A 159 2.87 -16.92 -12.74
C GLU A 159 2.61 -16.43 -11.29
N GLY A 160 3.64 -15.87 -10.63
CA GLY A 160 3.52 -15.31 -9.29
C GLY A 160 2.65 -14.05 -9.16
N LEU A 161 2.53 -13.21 -10.19
CA LEU A 161 1.64 -12.04 -10.14
C LEU A 161 0.17 -12.44 -10.28
N GLU A 162 -0.12 -13.47 -11.07
CA GLU A 162 -1.47 -14.05 -11.19
C GLU A 162 -1.91 -14.71 -9.87
N GLU A 163 -1.03 -15.48 -9.23
CA GLU A 163 -1.31 -16.05 -7.90
C GLU A 163 -1.57 -14.98 -6.83
N LEU A 164 -0.81 -13.88 -6.85
CA LEU A 164 -1.04 -12.75 -5.95
C LEU A 164 -2.37 -12.05 -6.24
N ALA A 165 -2.73 -11.87 -7.51
CA ALA A 165 -4.02 -11.30 -7.90
C ALA A 165 -5.20 -12.17 -7.41
N ILE A 166 -5.09 -13.51 -7.52
CA ILE A 166 -6.07 -14.45 -6.97
C ILE A 166 -6.15 -14.31 -5.45
N ALA A 167 -5.01 -14.26 -4.76
CA ALA A 167 -4.97 -14.11 -3.31
C ALA A 167 -5.61 -12.80 -2.83
N PHE A 168 -5.39 -11.68 -3.53
CA PHE A 168 -6.07 -10.41 -3.22
C PHE A 168 -7.59 -10.50 -3.47
N ALA A 169 -8.01 -11.17 -4.55
CA ALA A 169 -9.42 -11.37 -4.84
C ALA A 169 -10.11 -12.29 -3.80
N ASP A 170 -9.39 -13.29 -3.27
CA ASP A 170 -9.86 -14.13 -2.17
C ASP A 170 -9.97 -13.33 -0.87
N ASP A 171 -8.93 -12.58 -0.50
CA ASP A 171 -8.94 -11.73 0.70
C ASP A 171 -10.12 -10.74 0.68
N TYR A 172 -10.43 -10.17 -0.49
CA TYR A 172 -11.55 -9.26 -0.66
C TYR A 172 -12.91 -9.98 -0.61
N ARG A 173 -13.07 -11.13 -1.29
CA ARG A 173 -14.29 -11.94 -1.23
C ARG A 173 -14.62 -12.40 0.18
N GLU A 174 -13.59 -12.79 0.91
CA GLU A 174 -13.71 -13.19 2.31
C GLU A 174 -13.77 -11.99 3.28
N LYS A 175 -13.69 -10.75 2.75
CA LYS A 175 -13.75 -9.50 3.52
C LYS A 175 -12.72 -9.43 4.64
N ARG A 176 -11.56 -10.05 4.40
CA ARG A 176 -10.43 -10.05 5.33
C ARG A 176 -9.81 -8.67 5.44
N TRP A 177 -9.77 -7.91 4.33
CA TRP A 177 -9.22 -6.56 4.33
C TRP A 177 -9.59 -5.68 3.11
N PRO A 178 -9.90 -4.37 3.30
CA PRO A 178 -10.23 -3.76 4.59
C PRO A 178 -11.46 -4.49 5.17
N PRO A 179 -11.62 -4.58 6.50
CA PRO A 179 -12.74 -5.32 7.09
C PRO A 179 -14.07 -4.72 6.63
N LEU A 180 -14.69 -5.31 5.61
CA LEU A 180 -15.94 -4.80 5.02
C LEU A 180 -17.12 -5.30 5.83
N VAL A 181 -18.07 -4.43 6.15
CA VAL A 181 -19.27 -4.86 6.88
C VAL A 181 -20.19 -5.63 5.92
N THR A 182 -20.47 -6.92 6.17
CA THR A 182 -21.65 -7.59 5.61
C THR A 182 -22.85 -7.22 6.47
N HIS A 183 -23.55 -6.13 6.18
CA HIS A 183 -24.90 -6.02 6.72
C HIS A 183 -25.81 -6.97 5.91
N PRO A 184 -26.46 -8.00 6.51
CA PRO A 184 -27.75 -8.41 5.99
C PRO A 184 -28.69 -7.22 6.22
N ARG A 185 -29.34 -6.76 5.16
CA ARG A 185 -30.47 -5.84 5.28
C ARG A 185 -31.62 -6.53 6.01
#